data_AF-A0A1U7NE37-F1
#
_entry.id   AF-A0A1U7NE37-F1
#
_cell.length_a   1.000
_cell.length_b   1.000
_cell.length_c   1.000
_cell.angle_alpha   90.00
_cell.angle_beta   90.00
_cell.angle_gamma   90.00
#
_symmetry.space_group_name_H-M   'P 1'
#
loop_
_entity.id
_entity.type
_entity.pdbx_description
1 polymer ?
#
loop_
_entity_poly.entity_id
_entity_poly.type
_entity_poly.pdbx_seq_one_letter_code
_entity_poly.pdbx_strand_id
1 'polypeptide(L)'
;MENLERTGYRFDGWFVDEARTKRINPGGKLPGSVTLYDKWIPITYSVTYDLGGGQNSEKNPQFITIESGLKKLYPSHKDGMVFAGWRWNGKLVEYLPEGIHEDIHLEAVYGKRPLISFETFEGARIADRQTNDAGKLDAFRPPMRLGYDFTGWYFDESLMHPVSENQIFKQDTVLYAGWKKSVYSITYNLNGGYFADHPIEEFCYDTPTCFLDKPVKPGFIFKGWKDRRGRILRSLMKGSMGERVLSAVWEKDNPEVHIMGETPQPLEPLIIEPQETQEEILSSSIETTEFNVQDLDPIKTEMNSLPAKPLQNPGIPKEANSSEQETKIDVSPANAPEQIQVQTGIEQKPVHEPKERVVLSRKARRMAAPDRFASKNS
;
A
#
# COMPACT_ATOMS: atom_id res chain seq x y z
N MET A 1 -25.83 -35.11 -50.20
CA MET A 1 -26.06 -34.09 -49.17
C MET A 1 -24.69 -33.52 -48.89
N GLU A 2 -24.50 -32.23 -49.16
CA GLU A 2 -23.30 -31.52 -48.69
C GLU A 2 -23.20 -31.69 -47.17
N ASN A 3 -21.98 -31.94 -46.70
CA ASN A 3 -21.69 -31.92 -45.27
C ASN A 3 -21.84 -30.46 -44.82
N LEU A 4 -22.98 -30.13 -44.22
CA LEU A 4 -23.14 -28.81 -43.62
C LEU A 4 -22.21 -28.78 -42.40
N GLU A 5 -21.26 -27.85 -42.40
CA GLU A 5 -20.36 -27.62 -41.28
C GLU A 5 -20.66 -26.23 -40.73
N ARG A 6 -21.09 -26.17 -39.47
CA ARG A 6 -21.26 -24.92 -38.71
C ARG A 6 -20.25 -24.95 -37.57
N THR A 7 -19.18 -24.16 -37.69
CA THR A 7 -18.06 -24.13 -36.73
C THR A 7 -18.56 -23.99 -35.30
N GLY A 8 -18.13 -24.88 -34.41
CA GLY A 8 -18.55 -24.87 -33.00
C GLY A 8 -19.92 -25.47 -32.72
N TYR A 9 -20.61 -26.03 -33.72
CA TYR A 9 -21.91 -26.68 -33.57
C TYR A 9 -21.91 -28.10 -34.13
N ARG A 10 -22.66 -28.97 -33.46
CA ARG A 10 -23.03 -30.30 -33.97
C ARG A 10 -24.41 -30.23 -34.60
N PHE A 11 -24.54 -30.79 -35.80
CA PHE A 11 -25.84 -30.94 -36.45
C PHE A 11 -26.72 -31.94 -35.67
N ASP A 12 -27.91 -31.50 -35.25
CA ASP A 12 -28.87 -32.34 -34.51
C ASP A 12 -29.89 -33.01 -35.45
N GLY A 13 -30.27 -32.33 -36.54
CA GLY A 13 -31.16 -32.88 -37.57
C GLY A 13 -32.04 -31.86 -38.26
N TRP A 14 -32.88 -32.36 -39.17
CA TRP A 14 -33.93 -31.61 -39.85
C TRP A 14 -35.29 -31.82 -39.16
N PHE A 15 -36.09 -30.76 -39.10
CA PHE A 15 -37.40 -30.70 -38.45
C PHE A 15 -38.45 -30.12 -39.40
N VAL A 16 -39.71 -30.50 -39.24
CA VAL A 16 -40.81 -30.03 -40.13
C VAL A 16 -41.60 -28.84 -39.57
N ASP A 17 -41.27 -28.41 -38.36
CA ASP A 17 -41.88 -27.31 -37.65
C ASP A 17 -40.84 -26.27 -37.22
N GLU A 18 -41.23 -25.00 -37.22
CA GLU A 18 -40.35 -23.88 -36.86
C GLU A 18 -39.87 -23.95 -35.39
N ALA A 19 -40.66 -24.58 -34.52
CA ALA A 19 -40.27 -24.83 -33.14
C ALA A 19 -39.21 -25.95 -32.97
N ARG A 20 -38.85 -26.64 -34.07
CA ARG A 20 -37.84 -27.71 -34.10
C ARG A 20 -38.12 -28.84 -33.10
N THR A 21 -39.39 -29.26 -33.03
CA THR A 21 -39.86 -30.33 -32.11
C THR A 21 -40.18 -31.65 -32.83
N LYS A 22 -40.49 -31.61 -34.13
CA LYS A 22 -40.86 -32.78 -34.96
C LYS A 22 -39.72 -33.13 -35.91
N ARG A 23 -38.78 -33.96 -35.43
CA ARG A 23 -37.61 -34.41 -36.20
C ARG A 23 -38.02 -35.31 -37.36
N ILE A 24 -37.34 -35.16 -38.49
CA ILE A 24 -37.51 -36.04 -39.66
C ILE A 24 -36.71 -37.32 -39.45
N ASN A 25 -37.35 -38.47 -39.67
CA ASN A 25 -36.67 -39.75 -39.77
C ASN A 25 -36.16 -39.95 -41.21
N PRO A 26 -34.89 -40.34 -41.41
CA PRO A 26 -34.37 -40.69 -42.73
C PRO A 26 -35.24 -41.76 -43.40
N GLY A 27 -35.61 -41.56 -44.66
CA GLY A 27 -36.36 -42.54 -45.48
C GLY A 27 -37.88 -42.34 -45.58
N GLY A 28 -38.46 -41.35 -44.89
CA GLY A 28 -39.88 -41.00 -45.05
C GLY A 28 -40.20 -40.35 -46.40
N LYS A 29 -41.36 -40.70 -47.00
CA LYS A 29 -41.90 -39.93 -48.13
C LYS A 29 -42.51 -38.63 -47.59
N LEU A 30 -41.87 -37.50 -47.90
CA LEU A 30 -42.42 -36.18 -47.60
C LEU A 30 -43.61 -35.90 -48.56
N PRO A 31 -44.75 -35.40 -48.06
CA PRO A 31 -45.87 -35.00 -48.90
C PRO A 31 -45.56 -33.66 -49.58
N GLY A 32 -45.45 -33.66 -50.91
CA GLY A 32 -45.27 -32.43 -51.68
C GLY A 32 -44.05 -31.59 -51.27
N SER A 33 -44.17 -30.27 -51.40
CA SER A 33 -43.17 -29.30 -50.93
C SER A 33 -43.33 -29.05 -49.42
N VAL A 34 -42.29 -29.35 -48.64
CA VAL A 34 -42.26 -29.13 -47.19
C VAL A 34 -41.08 -28.21 -46.86
N THR A 35 -41.30 -27.22 -45.98
CA THR A 35 -40.22 -26.40 -45.41
C THR A 35 -39.56 -27.18 -44.27
N LEU A 36 -38.25 -27.33 -44.31
CA LEU A 36 -37.47 -27.95 -43.25
C LEU A 36 -36.71 -26.91 -42.46
N TYR A 37 -36.54 -27.17 -41.17
CA TYR A 37 -35.78 -26.35 -40.23
C TYR A 37 -34.62 -27.19 -39.71
N ASP A 38 -33.39 -26.69 -39.84
CA ASP A 38 -32.22 -27.28 -39.23
C ASP A 38 -32.14 -26.94 -37.74
N LYS A 39 -31.52 -27.84 -36.99
CA LYS A 39 -31.21 -27.63 -35.58
C LYS A 39 -29.73 -27.93 -35.34
N TRP A 40 -29.07 -26.99 -34.72
CA TRP A 40 -27.66 -27.05 -34.36
C TRP A 40 -27.52 -26.94 -32.84
N ILE A 41 -26.67 -27.78 -32.26
CA ILE A 41 -26.38 -27.77 -30.83
C ILE A 41 -24.93 -27.32 -30.66
N PRO A 42 -24.65 -26.26 -29.89
CA PRO A 42 -23.29 -25.85 -29.58
C PRO A 42 -22.48 -27.00 -29.00
N ILE A 43 -21.27 -27.20 -29.51
CA ILE A 43 -20.32 -28.18 -28.96
C ILE A 43 -19.77 -27.61 -27.65
N THR A 44 -19.72 -28.46 -26.63
CA THR A 44 -19.10 -28.15 -25.33
C THR A 44 -17.63 -28.51 -25.37
N TYR A 45 -16.78 -27.53 -25.08
CA TYR A 45 -15.34 -27.68 -24.94
C TYR A 45 -14.94 -27.60 -23.47
N SER A 46 -13.99 -28.42 -23.07
CA SER A 46 -13.49 -28.48 -21.71
C SER A 46 -12.49 -27.35 -21.42
N VAL A 47 -12.49 -26.87 -20.18
CA VAL A 47 -11.49 -25.93 -19.68
C VAL A 47 -10.76 -26.60 -18.54
N THR A 48 -9.47 -26.84 -18.74
CA THR A 48 -8.61 -27.52 -17.77
C THR A 48 -7.57 -26.55 -17.19
N TYR A 49 -7.18 -26.80 -15.95
CA TYR A 49 -6.28 -25.94 -15.20
C TYR A 49 -5.13 -26.77 -14.63
N ASP A 50 -3.91 -26.50 -15.07
CA ASP A 50 -2.71 -26.92 -14.36
C ASP A 50 -2.46 -25.95 -13.21
N LEU A 51 -2.70 -26.43 -11.99
CA LEU A 51 -2.62 -25.61 -10.79
C LEU A 51 -1.22 -25.60 -10.17
N GLY A 52 -0.27 -26.39 -10.66
CA GLY A 52 1.07 -26.48 -10.07
C GLY A 52 1.05 -26.70 -8.54
N GLY A 53 0.08 -27.45 -8.02
CA GLY A 53 -0.15 -27.69 -6.59
C GLY A 53 -1.01 -26.66 -5.84
N GLY A 54 -1.60 -25.68 -6.51
CA GLY A 54 -2.59 -24.77 -5.94
C GLY A 54 -4.02 -25.30 -6.00
N GLN A 55 -4.98 -24.44 -5.66
CA GLN A 55 -6.43 -24.70 -5.66
C GLN A 55 -7.14 -23.74 -6.63
N ASN A 56 -8.00 -24.28 -7.48
CA ASN A 56 -8.78 -23.47 -8.41
C ASN A 56 -9.98 -22.82 -7.72
N SER A 57 -10.41 -21.66 -8.20
CA SER A 57 -11.68 -21.06 -7.80
C SER A 57 -12.84 -21.82 -8.42
N GLU A 58 -13.87 -22.17 -7.65
CA GLU A 58 -15.10 -22.81 -8.14
C GLU A 58 -15.88 -21.95 -9.14
N LYS A 59 -15.61 -20.64 -9.17
CA LYS A 59 -16.21 -19.70 -10.14
C LYS A 59 -15.63 -19.81 -11.54
N ASN A 60 -14.51 -20.54 -11.70
CA ASN A 60 -13.89 -20.74 -13.00
C ASN A 60 -14.69 -21.77 -13.82
N PRO A 61 -14.91 -21.52 -15.12
CA PRO A 61 -15.68 -22.43 -15.97
C PRO A 61 -14.96 -23.77 -16.11
N GLN A 62 -15.71 -24.87 -16.04
CA GLN A 62 -15.23 -26.21 -16.40
C GLN A 62 -15.46 -26.53 -17.89
N PHE A 63 -16.46 -25.87 -18.47
CA PHE A 63 -16.85 -26.04 -19.87
C PHE A 63 -17.26 -24.70 -20.47
N ILE A 64 -17.05 -24.57 -21.77
CA ILE A 64 -17.51 -23.45 -22.57
C ILE A 64 -18.08 -23.95 -23.91
N THR A 65 -18.75 -23.05 -24.61
CA THR A 65 -19.26 -23.23 -25.97
C THR A 65 -18.91 -21.99 -26.78
N ILE A 66 -19.06 -22.06 -28.11
CA ILE A 66 -18.86 -20.90 -28.99
C ILE A 66 -19.77 -19.71 -28.63
N GLU A 67 -20.90 -19.96 -27.94
CA GLU A 67 -21.88 -18.97 -27.50
C GLU A 67 -21.66 -18.47 -26.07
N SER A 68 -20.60 -18.92 -25.39
CA SER A 68 -20.37 -18.61 -23.98
C SER A 68 -20.05 -17.13 -23.70
N GLY A 69 -19.72 -16.35 -24.73
CA GLY A 69 -19.26 -14.97 -24.60
C GLY A 69 -17.95 -14.84 -23.81
N LEU A 70 -17.60 -13.62 -23.43
CA LEU A 70 -16.37 -13.34 -22.67
C LEU A 70 -16.46 -13.96 -21.27
N LYS A 71 -15.47 -14.76 -20.87
CA LYS A 71 -15.42 -15.37 -19.52
C LYS A 71 -14.29 -14.79 -18.69
N LYS A 72 -14.63 -14.27 -17.51
CA LYS A 72 -13.65 -13.87 -16.50
C LYS A 72 -13.04 -15.10 -15.84
N LEU A 73 -11.72 -15.08 -15.68
CA LEU A 73 -10.99 -16.04 -14.88
C LEU A 73 -10.72 -15.48 -13.48
N TYR A 74 -10.95 -16.31 -12.49
CA TYR A 74 -10.74 -16.03 -11.08
C TYR A 74 -9.38 -16.59 -10.64
N PRO A 75 -8.70 -15.91 -9.71
CA PRO A 75 -7.36 -16.31 -9.29
C PRO A 75 -7.38 -17.69 -8.63
N SER A 76 -6.28 -18.42 -8.81
CA SER A 76 -6.01 -19.63 -8.02
C SER A 76 -5.34 -19.27 -6.70
N HIS A 77 -5.60 -20.07 -5.67
CA HIS A 77 -4.95 -19.94 -4.36
C HIS A 77 -3.83 -20.96 -4.19
N LYS A 78 -2.67 -20.53 -3.66
CA LYS A 78 -1.58 -21.44 -3.29
C LYS A 78 -0.86 -20.92 -2.06
N ASP A 79 -0.83 -21.71 -1.00
CA ASP A 79 -0.25 -21.29 0.28
C ASP A 79 1.22 -20.84 0.12
N GLY A 80 1.51 -19.66 0.67
CA GLY A 80 2.85 -19.06 0.65
C GLY A 80 3.26 -18.41 -0.67
N MET A 81 2.38 -18.36 -1.67
CA MET A 81 2.67 -17.83 -3.00
C MET A 81 1.61 -16.82 -3.45
N VAL A 82 2.01 -15.84 -4.27
CA VAL A 82 1.10 -14.87 -4.88
C VAL A 82 0.74 -15.33 -6.28
N PHE A 83 -0.56 -15.35 -6.60
CA PHE A 83 -1.04 -15.67 -7.94
C PHE A 83 -0.74 -14.52 -8.91
N ALA A 84 0.08 -14.79 -9.93
CA ALA A 84 0.48 -13.81 -10.93
C ALA A 84 -0.47 -13.77 -12.14
N GLY A 85 -1.23 -14.83 -12.39
CA GLY A 85 -2.19 -14.92 -13.49
C GLY A 85 -2.30 -16.31 -14.08
N TRP A 86 -3.26 -16.48 -15.00
CA TRP A 86 -3.39 -17.68 -15.81
C TRP A 86 -2.57 -17.52 -17.09
N ARG A 87 -1.75 -18.51 -17.43
CA ARG A 87 -1.03 -18.56 -18.70
C ARG A 87 -1.84 -19.39 -19.70
N TRP A 88 -2.12 -18.79 -20.85
CA TRP A 88 -2.75 -19.42 -22.01
C TRP A 88 -1.95 -19.08 -23.26
N ASN A 89 -1.56 -20.08 -24.06
CA ASN A 89 -0.76 -19.87 -25.28
C ASN A 89 0.49 -18.99 -25.05
N GLY A 90 1.17 -19.20 -23.92
CA GLY A 90 2.38 -18.48 -23.53
C GLY A 90 2.16 -17.06 -22.98
N LYS A 91 0.93 -16.56 -22.89
CA LYS A 91 0.61 -15.22 -22.38
C LYS A 91 -0.25 -15.27 -21.13
N LEU A 92 -0.07 -14.29 -20.24
CA LEU A 92 -0.97 -14.12 -19.10
C LEU A 92 -2.32 -13.57 -19.57
N VAL A 93 -3.41 -14.17 -19.10
CA VAL A 93 -4.79 -13.82 -19.43
C VAL A 93 -5.63 -13.72 -18.17
N GLU A 94 -6.55 -12.76 -18.18
CA GLU A 94 -7.59 -12.62 -17.14
C GLU A 94 -8.97 -13.03 -17.64
N TYR A 95 -9.13 -13.13 -18.96
CA TYR A 95 -10.38 -13.47 -19.63
C TYR A 95 -10.13 -14.47 -20.76
N LEU A 96 -11.10 -15.36 -20.95
CA LEU A 96 -11.22 -16.15 -22.16
C LEU A 96 -12.10 -15.38 -23.16
N PRO A 97 -11.63 -15.18 -24.41
CA PRO A 97 -12.36 -14.47 -25.46
C PRO A 97 -13.63 -15.22 -25.89
N GLU A 98 -14.47 -14.53 -26.66
CA GLU A 98 -15.65 -15.13 -27.27
C GLU A 98 -15.28 -16.03 -28.46
N GLY A 99 -16.19 -16.90 -28.87
CA GLY A 99 -16.04 -17.69 -30.09
C GLY A 99 -15.08 -18.88 -29.98
N ILE A 100 -14.65 -19.24 -28.76
CA ILE A 100 -13.77 -20.39 -28.57
C ILE A 100 -14.50 -21.68 -28.97
N HIS A 101 -13.84 -22.47 -29.79
CA HIS A 101 -14.36 -23.70 -30.36
C HIS A 101 -13.36 -24.86 -30.24
N GLU A 102 -12.57 -24.87 -29.16
CA GLU A 102 -11.60 -25.92 -28.84
C GLU A 102 -11.43 -26.05 -27.33
N ASP A 103 -10.85 -27.17 -26.91
CA ASP A 103 -10.50 -27.39 -25.50
C ASP A 103 -9.41 -26.41 -25.06
N ILE A 104 -9.53 -25.91 -23.84
CA ILE A 104 -8.61 -24.94 -23.25
C ILE A 104 -7.77 -25.61 -22.17
N HIS A 105 -6.47 -25.31 -22.19
CA HIS A 105 -5.55 -25.59 -21.10
C HIS A 105 -4.95 -24.30 -20.56
N LEU A 106 -5.13 -24.06 -19.26
CA LEU A 106 -4.60 -22.90 -18.54
C LEU A 106 -3.60 -23.34 -17.48
N GLU A 107 -2.51 -22.61 -17.34
CA GLU A 107 -1.48 -22.88 -16.32
C GLU A 107 -1.48 -21.76 -15.28
N ALA A 108 -1.56 -22.09 -13.99
CA ALA A 108 -1.47 -21.12 -12.91
C ALA A 108 -0.01 -20.66 -12.75
N VAL A 109 0.23 -19.36 -12.81
CA VAL A 109 1.56 -18.78 -12.58
C VAL A 109 1.60 -18.18 -11.18
N TYR A 110 2.61 -18.55 -10.39
CA TYR A 110 2.81 -18.07 -9.03
C TYR A 110 4.18 -17.41 -8.85
N GLY A 111 4.22 -16.35 -8.04
CA GLY A 111 5.43 -15.74 -7.51
C GLY A 111 5.55 -15.93 -6.00
N LYS A 112 6.74 -15.68 -5.45
CA LYS A 112 6.90 -15.59 -3.98
C LYS A 112 6.18 -14.34 -3.46
N ARG A 113 5.72 -14.38 -2.21
CA ARG A 113 5.18 -13.19 -1.54
C ARG A 113 6.27 -12.12 -1.40
N PRO A 114 6.05 -10.90 -1.90
CA PRO A 114 6.96 -9.79 -1.68
C PRO A 114 7.26 -9.54 -0.20
N LEU A 115 8.53 -9.30 0.10
CA LEU A 115 9.00 -8.84 1.40
C LEU A 115 9.06 -7.31 1.43
N ILE A 116 8.34 -6.72 2.38
CA ILE A 116 8.30 -5.27 2.60
C ILE A 116 9.17 -4.93 3.79
N SER A 117 10.19 -4.13 3.56
CA SER A 117 11.08 -3.59 4.58
C SER A 117 10.70 -2.16 4.93
N PHE A 118 11.01 -1.72 6.14
CA PHE A 118 10.58 -0.41 6.64
C PHE A 118 11.77 0.42 7.12
N GLU A 119 11.97 1.58 6.50
CA GLU A 119 12.86 2.62 6.98
C GLU A 119 12.04 3.64 7.78
N THR A 120 12.29 3.70 9.09
CA THR A 120 11.46 4.46 10.04
C THR A 120 11.98 5.85 10.34
N PHE A 121 13.18 6.22 9.87
CA PHE A 121 13.82 7.52 10.10
C PHE A 121 13.74 7.99 11.56
N GLU A 122 14.55 7.37 12.42
CA GLU A 122 14.59 7.57 13.89
C GLU A 122 13.32 7.13 14.65
N GLY A 123 12.26 6.73 13.95
CA GLY A 123 11.14 6.02 14.57
C GLY A 123 11.54 4.63 15.06
N ALA A 124 10.77 4.08 15.99
CA ALA A 124 10.97 2.73 16.49
C ALA A 124 10.99 1.70 15.35
N ARG A 125 12.02 0.85 15.33
CA ARG A 125 12.20 -0.18 14.30
C ARG A 125 11.01 -1.14 14.26
N ILE A 126 10.55 -1.44 13.06
CA ILE A 126 9.53 -2.46 12.79
C ILE A 126 10.17 -3.61 12.01
N ALA A 127 9.73 -4.83 12.25
CA ALA A 127 10.18 -6.00 11.50
C ALA A 127 9.58 -6.00 10.08
N ASP A 128 10.37 -6.48 9.11
CA ASP A 128 9.93 -6.67 7.74
C ASP A 128 8.73 -7.63 7.68
N ARG A 129 7.86 -7.43 6.69
CA ARG A 129 6.61 -8.16 6.55
C ARG A 129 6.44 -8.67 5.14
N GLN A 130 5.99 -9.91 5.01
CA GLN A 130 5.51 -10.41 3.73
C GLN A 130 4.08 -9.93 3.46
N THR A 131 3.73 -9.80 2.19
CA THR A 131 2.34 -9.58 1.79
C THR A 131 1.48 -10.82 2.04
N ASN A 132 0.16 -10.64 2.04
CA ASN A 132 -0.81 -11.71 1.88
C ASN A 132 -0.88 -12.21 0.42
N ASP A 133 -1.75 -13.19 0.15
CA ASP A 133 -1.90 -13.82 -1.17
C ASP A 133 -2.44 -12.87 -2.25
N ALA A 134 -3.08 -11.77 -1.84
CA ALA A 134 -3.50 -10.71 -2.73
C ALA A 134 -2.40 -9.66 -3.00
N GLY A 135 -1.18 -9.89 -2.49
CA GLY A 135 -0.05 -8.97 -2.63
C GLY A 135 -0.17 -7.71 -1.78
N LYS A 136 -1.04 -7.67 -0.76
CA LYS A 136 -1.21 -6.51 0.14
C LYS A 136 -0.55 -6.74 1.50
N LEU A 137 -0.24 -5.67 2.23
CA LEU A 137 0.10 -5.77 3.64
C LEU A 137 -1.16 -5.88 4.49
N ASP A 138 -1.17 -6.81 5.44
CA ASP A 138 -2.20 -6.85 6.47
C ASP A 138 -1.99 -5.71 7.46
N ALA A 139 -3.08 -5.20 8.04
CA ALA A 139 -3.03 -4.05 8.95
C ALA A 139 -2.10 -4.29 10.15
N PHE A 140 -1.31 -3.27 10.49
CA PHE A 140 -0.39 -3.29 11.62
C PHE A 140 -0.26 -1.93 12.26
N ARG A 141 0.24 -1.89 13.50
CA ARG A 141 0.44 -0.63 14.21
C ARG A 141 1.57 0.17 13.54
N PRO A 142 1.38 1.48 13.29
CA PRO A 142 2.45 2.32 12.77
C PRO A 142 3.60 2.43 13.78
N PRO A 143 4.80 2.82 13.33
CA PRO A 143 5.93 3.07 14.23
C PRO A 143 5.63 4.25 15.15
N MET A 144 6.41 4.38 16.21
CA MET A 144 6.35 5.54 17.11
C MET A 144 7.65 6.33 17.02
N ARG A 145 7.55 7.66 17.00
CA ARG A 145 8.67 8.60 17.12
C ARG A 145 8.29 9.69 18.11
N LEU A 146 9.07 9.86 19.18
CA LEU A 146 8.73 10.80 20.25
C LEU A 146 8.70 12.24 19.74
N GLY A 147 7.59 12.95 19.97
CA GLY A 147 7.42 14.34 19.51
C GLY A 147 7.00 14.50 18.05
N TYR A 148 6.64 13.41 17.37
CA TYR A 148 6.25 13.40 15.97
C TYR A 148 4.99 12.54 15.76
N ASP A 149 4.12 13.00 14.87
CA ASP A 149 2.96 12.29 14.38
C ASP A 149 3.30 11.54 13.09
N PHE A 150 2.92 10.27 13.00
CA PHE A 150 3.11 9.46 11.80
C PHE A 150 2.15 9.91 10.69
N THR A 151 2.67 10.27 9.52
CA THR A 151 1.86 10.78 8.40
C THR A 151 1.56 9.74 7.33
N GLY A 152 2.26 8.61 7.33
CA GLY A 152 2.07 7.54 6.35
C GLY A 152 3.38 6.89 5.89
N TRP A 153 3.25 5.91 5.01
CA TRP A 153 4.37 5.27 4.31
C TRP A 153 4.52 5.84 2.91
N TYR A 154 5.74 5.91 2.41
CA TYR A 154 6.10 6.44 1.10
C TYR A 154 7.03 5.48 0.36
N PHE A 155 7.01 5.52 -0.97
CA PHE A 155 7.90 4.72 -1.82
C PHE A 155 9.30 5.32 -1.98
N ASP A 156 9.50 6.56 -1.53
CA ASP A 156 10.73 7.31 -1.69
C ASP A 156 11.12 8.05 -0.40
N GLU A 157 12.43 8.26 -0.24
CA GLU A 157 13.01 9.00 0.88
C GLU A 157 12.59 10.47 0.92
N SER A 158 12.25 11.06 -0.24
CA SER A 158 11.77 12.44 -0.32
C SER A 158 10.31 12.62 0.10
N LEU A 159 9.61 11.52 0.44
CA LEU A 159 8.23 11.50 0.90
C LEU A 159 7.24 12.12 -0.11
N MET A 160 7.49 11.96 -1.41
CA MET A 160 6.66 12.53 -2.48
C MET A 160 5.60 11.57 -3.02
N HIS A 161 5.82 10.25 -2.89
CA HIS A 161 4.93 9.20 -3.42
C HIS A 161 4.34 8.39 -2.26
N PRO A 162 3.18 8.80 -1.71
CA PRO A 162 2.56 8.08 -0.61
C PRO A 162 2.04 6.71 -1.05
N VAL A 163 2.13 5.74 -0.14
CA VAL A 163 1.55 4.41 -0.30
C VAL A 163 0.03 4.51 -0.10
N SER A 164 -0.72 3.99 -1.06
CA SER A 164 -2.18 3.94 -0.97
C SER A 164 -2.66 2.84 0.00
N GLU A 165 -3.83 3.02 0.62
CA GLU A 165 -4.43 2.04 1.55
C GLU A 165 -4.63 0.64 0.90
N ASN A 166 -4.84 0.61 -0.42
CA ASN A 166 -5.08 -0.61 -1.18
C ASN A 166 -3.88 -1.08 -2.01
N GLN A 167 -2.67 -0.65 -1.65
CA GLN A 167 -1.46 -0.94 -2.41
C GLN A 167 -1.23 -2.46 -2.57
N ILE A 168 -1.06 -2.88 -3.82
CA ILE A 168 -0.61 -4.23 -4.18
C ILE A 168 0.88 -4.15 -4.53
N PHE A 169 1.68 -4.92 -3.82
CA PHE A 169 3.11 -5.06 -4.07
C PHE A 169 3.35 -6.28 -4.95
N LYS A 170 4.19 -6.12 -5.97
CA LYS A 170 4.54 -7.19 -6.92
C LYS A 170 5.96 -7.73 -6.72
N GLN A 171 6.77 -7.02 -5.93
CA GLN A 171 8.16 -7.32 -5.66
C GLN A 171 8.55 -6.73 -4.31
N ASP A 172 9.67 -7.20 -3.77
CA ASP A 172 10.25 -6.68 -2.53
C ASP A 172 10.41 -5.16 -2.61
N THR A 173 10.04 -4.46 -1.54
CA THR A 173 9.95 -3.00 -1.54
C THR A 173 10.37 -2.46 -0.18
N VAL A 174 11.10 -1.35 -0.17
CA VAL A 174 11.38 -0.58 1.04
C VAL A 174 10.38 0.56 1.14
N LEU A 175 9.72 0.72 2.28
CA LEU A 175 8.82 1.82 2.57
C LEU A 175 9.45 2.78 3.58
N TYR A 176 9.21 4.07 3.36
CA TYR A 176 9.80 5.15 4.14
C TYR A 176 8.73 5.85 4.99
N ALA A 177 8.97 5.99 6.29
CA ALA A 177 8.02 6.60 7.21
C ALA A 177 8.02 8.13 7.09
N GLY A 178 6.83 8.71 6.92
CA GLY A 178 6.64 10.16 7.03
C GLY A 178 6.31 10.57 8.47
N TRP A 179 6.87 11.70 8.89
CA TRP A 179 6.71 12.26 10.23
C TRP A 179 6.40 13.74 10.18
N LYS A 180 5.40 14.17 10.94
CA LYS A 180 5.10 15.58 11.20
C LYS A 180 5.45 15.92 12.63
N LYS A 181 6.29 16.92 12.82
CA LYS A 181 6.66 17.40 14.16
C LYS A 181 5.43 17.90 14.91
N SER A 182 5.23 17.40 16.13
CA SER A 182 4.18 17.88 17.02
C SER A 182 4.65 19.15 17.72
N VAL A 183 3.82 20.19 17.66
CA VAL A 183 4.07 21.49 18.28
C VAL A 183 3.07 21.67 19.42
N TYR A 184 3.55 22.20 20.55
CA TYR A 184 2.77 22.40 21.77
C TYR A 184 2.79 23.87 22.16
N SER A 185 1.66 24.39 22.64
CA SER A 185 1.55 25.78 23.08
C SER A 185 1.88 25.96 24.57
N ILE A 186 2.26 27.19 24.91
CA ILE A 186 2.45 27.67 26.28
C ILE A 186 1.48 28.82 26.52
N THR A 187 0.54 28.61 27.44
CA THR A 187 -0.37 29.66 27.92
C THR A 187 0.14 30.24 29.23
N TYR A 188 0.38 31.55 29.26
CA TYR A 188 0.80 32.27 30.46
C TYR A 188 -0.37 33.00 31.13
N ASN A 189 -0.55 32.77 32.42
CA ASN A 189 -1.35 33.62 33.30
C ASN A 189 -0.41 34.50 34.12
N LEU A 190 -0.38 35.80 33.79
CA LEU A 190 0.55 36.75 34.38
C LEU A 190 0.16 37.21 35.79
N ASN A 191 -1.04 36.87 36.27
CA ASN A 191 -1.55 37.29 37.59
C ASN A 191 -1.35 38.80 37.87
N GLY A 192 -1.67 39.62 36.86
CA GLY A 192 -1.55 41.08 36.90
C GLY A 192 -0.17 41.64 36.56
N GLY A 193 0.76 40.83 36.07
CA GLY A 193 2.00 41.30 35.42
C GLY A 193 1.84 41.47 33.89
N TYR A 194 2.91 41.86 33.23
CA TYR A 194 3.03 41.96 31.78
C TYR A 194 4.42 41.48 31.32
N PHE A 195 4.57 41.04 30.07
CA PHE A 195 5.89 40.79 29.50
C PHE A 195 6.49 42.08 28.91
N ALA A 196 7.80 42.28 29.08
CA ALA A 196 8.51 43.37 28.42
C ALA A 196 8.87 43.03 26.96
N ASP A 197 9.06 41.74 26.66
CA ASP A 197 9.39 41.18 25.35
C ASP A 197 8.40 40.07 24.95
N HIS A 198 8.54 39.53 23.74
CA HIS A 198 7.68 38.44 23.26
C HIS A 198 8.12 37.11 23.88
N PRO A 199 7.26 36.45 24.68
CA PRO A 199 7.61 35.18 25.30
C PRO A 199 7.63 34.04 24.27
N ILE A 200 8.26 32.93 24.62
CA ILE A 200 8.07 31.67 23.88
C ILE A 200 6.64 31.18 24.09
N GLU A 201 5.87 31.12 23.00
CA GLU A 201 4.46 30.68 23.00
C GLU A 201 4.28 29.26 22.48
N GLU A 202 5.27 28.72 21.77
CA GLU A 202 5.24 27.37 21.21
C GLU A 202 6.58 26.66 21.35
N PHE A 203 6.54 25.34 21.49
CA PHE A 203 7.73 24.50 21.53
C PHE A 203 7.45 23.11 20.98
N CYS A 204 8.51 22.37 20.71
CA CYS A 204 8.44 20.98 20.26
C CYS A 204 9.45 20.14 21.04
N TYR A 205 9.45 18.83 20.79
CA TYR A 205 10.39 17.91 21.41
C TYR A 205 11.87 18.29 21.20
N ASP A 206 12.20 18.81 20.02
CA ASP A 206 13.57 19.20 19.67
C ASP A 206 13.99 20.57 20.20
N THR A 207 13.05 21.37 20.72
CA THR A 207 13.35 22.70 21.25
C THR A 207 14.46 22.57 22.30
N PRO A 208 15.61 23.25 22.11
CA PRO A 208 16.70 23.19 23.08
C PRO A 208 16.25 23.68 24.46
N THR A 209 16.97 23.26 25.50
CA THR A 209 16.70 23.76 26.84
C THR A 209 16.87 25.29 26.86
N CYS A 210 15.82 26.01 27.29
CA CYS A 210 15.81 27.47 27.33
C CYS A 210 15.17 27.98 28.62
N PHE A 211 15.53 29.20 29.04
CA PHE A 211 14.86 29.88 30.14
C PHE A 211 13.55 30.49 29.66
N LEU A 212 12.52 30.42 30.50
CA LEU A 212 11.26 31.11 30.23
C LEU A 212 11.41 32.59 30.58
N ASP A 213 10.85 33.45 29.74
CA ASP A 213 10.91 34.88 29.94
C ASP A 213 10.29 35.29 31.28
N LYS A 214 10.88 36.31 31.88
CA LYS A 214 10.46 36.83 33.19
C LYS A 214 9.49 37.99 32.96
N PRO A 215 8.22 37.88 33.36
CA PRO A 215 7.30 39.01 33.31
C PRO A 215 7.66 40.04 34.39
N VAL A 216 7.11 41.24 34.24
CA VAL A 216 7.25 42.36 35.18
C VAL A 216 5.93 42.64 35.86
N LYS A 217 5.96 42.91 37.17
CA LYS A 217 4.82 43.41 37.95
C LYS A 217 5.34 44.42 38.97
N PRO A 218 5.04 45.73 38.82
CA PRO A 218 5.55 46.77 39.72
C PRO A 218 5.23 46.48 41.20
N GLY A 219 6.24 46.60 42.07
CA GLY A 219 6.13 46.29 43.51
C GLY A 219 6.20 44.80 43.87
N PHE A 220 6.53 43.92 42.92
CA PHE A 220 6.66 42.48 43.13
C PHE A 220 7.90 41.89 42.47
N ILE A 221 8.48 40.88 43.10
CA ILE A 221 9.60 40.07 42.61
C ILE A 221 9.05 38.79 41.96
N PHE A 222 9.43 38.52 40.71
CA PHE A 222 9.06 37.28 40.01
C PHE A 222 9.83 36.07 40.56
N LYS A 223 9.12 35.07 41.07
CA LYS A 223 9.72 33.86 41.65
C LYS A 223 9.76 32.67 40.71
N GLY A 224 8.99 32.68 39.63
CA GLY A 224 8.97 31.61 38.64
C GLY A 224 7.55 31.30 38.15
N TRP A 225 7.46 30.33 37.25
CA TRP A 225 6.21 29.89 36.65
C TRP A 225 5.66 28.67 37.38
N LYS A 226 4.45 28.73 37.91
CA LYS A 226 3.78 27.59 38.53
C LYS A 226 2.99 26.81 37.47
N ASP A 227 3.28 25.53 37.31
CA ASP A 227 2.49 24.64 36.45
C ASP A 227 1.17 24.22 37.10
N ARG A 228 0.30 23.51 36.34
CA ARG A 228 -0.97 22.98 36.86
C ARG A 228 -0.82 22.04 38.06
N ARG A 229 0.34 21.41 38.23
CA ARG A 229 0.66 20.52 39.37
C ARG A 229 1.27 21.27 40.55
N GLY A 230 1.44 22.58 40.44
CA GLY A 230 2.00 23.45 41.46
C GLY A 230 3.52 23.50 41.49
N ARG A 231 4.22 22.90 40.52
CA ARG A 231 5.69 22.93 40.45
C ARG A 231 6.14 24.27 39.89
N ILE A 232 7.22 24.81 40.47
CA ILE A 232 7.87 26.03 39.95
C ILE A 232 8.84 25.65 38.84
N LEU A 233 8.64 26.24 37.68
CA LEU A 233 9.46 26.12 36.47
C LEU A 233 10.16 27.45 36.20
N ARG A 234 11.41 27.36 35.76
CA ARG A 234 12.22 28.51 35.28
C ARG A 234 12.71 28.32 33.86
N SER A 235 12.77 27.07 33.41
CA SER A 235 13.23 26.67 32.09
C SER A 235 12.30 25.62 31.48
N LEU A 236 12.30 25.59 30.17
CA LEU A 236 11.79 24.49 29.36
C LEU A 236 12.97 23.58 29.01
N MET A 237 12.88 22.29 29.30
CA MET A 237 13.97 21.33 29.01
C MET A 237 13.79 20.69 27.64
N LYS A 238 14.90 20.39 26.93
CA LYS A 238 14.87 19.59 25.70
C LYS A 238 14.13 18.27 25.92
N GLY A 239 13.32 17.86 24.95
CA GLY A 239 12.48 16.67 25.04
C GLY A 239 11.17 16.89 25.82
N SER A 240 10.89 18.12 26.26
CA SER A 240 9.57 18.45 26.82
C SER A 240 8.48 18.24 25.78
N MET A 241 7.34 17.72 26.23
CA MET A 241 6.16 17.51 25.40
C MET A 241 4.90 17.99 26.13
N GLY A 242 3.85 18.22 25.35
CA GLY A 242 2.50 18.51 25.83
C GLY A 242 2.26 19.97 26.21
N GLU A 243 1.02 20.39 26.04
CA GLU A 243 0.55 21.75 26.34
C GLU A 243 0.95 22.23 27.74
N ARG A 244 1.35 23.50 27.84
CA ARG A 244 1.74 24.12 29.10
C ARG A 244 0.80 25.23 29.47
N VAL A 245 0.35 25.22 30.73
CA VAL A 245 -0.33 26.36 31.35
C VAL A 245 0.44 26.75 32.58
N LEU A 246 0.94 27.98 32.58
CA LEU A 246 1.88 28.51 33.55
C LEU A 246 1.31 29.76 34.21
N SER A 247 1.36 29.82 35.54
CA SER A 247 0.91 30.99 36.31
C SER A 247 2.10 31.67 36.97
N ALA A 248 2.23 32.98 36.78
CA ALA A 248 3.32 33.75 37.38
C ALA A 248 3.19 33.77 38.91
N VAL A 249 4.28 33.46 39.61
CA VAL A 249 4.37 33.54 41.07
C VAL A 249 5.15 34.79 41.46
N TRP A 250 4.53 35.59 42.31
CA TRP A 250 5.01 36.90 42.73
C TRP A 250 5.22 36.93 44.25
N GLU A 251 6.29 37.57 44.70
CA GLU A 251 6.50 37.94 46.10
C GLU A 251 6.50 39.47 46.20
N LYS A 252 5.87 40.05 47.24
CA LYS A 252 5.85 41.51 47.41
C LYS A 252 7.28 42.01 47.68
N ASP A 253 7.70 43.03 46.93
CA ASP A 253 8.98 43.68 47.16
C ASP A 253 8.87 44.50 48.46
N ASN A 254 9.54 44.08 49.54
CA ASN A 254 9.50 44.76 50.84
C ASN A 254 10.81 45.53 51.05
N PRO A 255 10.83 46.86 50.81
CA PRO A 255 12.05 47.66 50.92
C PRO A 255 12.59 47.80 52.36
N GLU A 256 11.86 47.34 53.38
CA GLU A 256 12.26 47.45 54.80
C GLU A 256 13.41 46.52 55.23
N VAL A 257 13.94 45.66 54.34
CA VAL A 257 15.12 44.80 54.64
C VAL A 257 16.43 45.40 54.12
N HIS A 258 16.43 46.56 53.45
CA HIS A 258 17.66 47.24 53.00
C HIS A 258 18.10 48.43 53.87
N ILE A 259 17.45 48.64 55.02
CA ILE A 259 17.87 49.61 56.03
C ILE A 259 17.68 48.95 57.39
N MET A 260 18.69 48.24 57.89
CA MET A 260 19.13 48.17 59.31
C MET A 260 20.23 47.10 59.45
N GLY A 261 21.50 47.54 59.46
CA GLY A 261 22.72 46.75 59.64
C GLY A 261 23.60 46.85 58.39
N GLU A 262 24.68 47.63 58.32
CA GLU A 262 25.63 48.05 59.35
C GLU A 262 26.09 49.49 59.10
N THR A 263 26.24 50.27 60.17
CA THR A 263 27.09 51.46 60.17
C THR A 263 28.54 51.02 59.95
N PRO A 264 29.32 51.61 59.02
CA PRO A 264 30.70 51.20 58.81
C PRO A 264 31.53 51.55 60.06
N GLN A 265 32.02 50.54 60.76
CA GLN A 265 33.09 50.69 61.75
C GLN A 265 34.40 51.03 61.01
N PRO A 266 35.27 51.90 61.57
CA PRO A 266 36.51 52.29 60.89
C PRO A 266 37.46 51.10 60.75
N LEU A 267 38.11 51.01 59.59
CA LEU A 267 39.13 50.01 59.27
C LEU A 267 40.31 50.06 60.26
N GLU A 268 40.52 48.99 61.02
CA GLU A 268 41.82 48.72 61.64
C GLU A 268 42.75 48.06 60.60
N PRO A 269 44.00 48.55 60.44
CA PRO A 269 44.93 47.99 59.45
C PRO A 269 45.52 46.67 59.96
N LEU A 270 45.18 45.56 59.32
CA LEU A 270 45.83 44.28 59.53
C LEU A 270 47.06 44.13 58.62
N ILE A 271 48.17 43.94 59.30
CA ILE A 271 49.54 43.73 58.82
C ILE A 271 49.57 42.50 57.90
N ILE A 272 50.17 42.67 56.71
CA ILE A 272 50.50 41.58 55.78
C ILE A 272 51.89 41.06 56.17
N GLU A 273 51.98 39.82 56.63
CA GLU A 273 53.21 39.04 56.53
C GLU A 273 53.04 37.95 55.46
N PRO A 274 54.01 37.76 54.55
CA PRO A 274 53.89 36.82 53.44
C PRO A 274 54.48 35.46 53.82
N GLN A 275 53.86 34.34 53.47
CA GLN A 275 54.51 33.03 53.31
C GLN A 275 53.67 32.21 52.30
N GLU A 276 54.14 32.12 51.07
CA GLU A 276 54.93 31.02 50.47
C GLU A 276 54.05 29.92 49.83
N THR A 277 54.17 29.85 48.50
CA THR A 277 53.69 28.82 47.59
C THR A 277 54.44 27.51 47.77
N GLN A 278 53.71 26.39 47.85
CA GLN A 278 54.22 25.10 47.39
C GLN A 278 53.16 24.38 46.55
N GLU A 279 53.55 24.10 45.30
CA GLU A 279 52.98 23.04 44.47
C GLU A 279 53.37 21.69 45.08
N GLU A 280 52.43 20.76 45.22
CA GLU A 280 52.76 19.36 44.99
C GLU A 280 51.56 18.53 44.52
N ILE A 281 51.92 17.59 43.67
CA ILE A 281 51.14 16.71 42.81
C ILE A 281 50.94 15.40 43.58
N LEU A 282 49.81 14.70 43.45
CA LEU A 282 49.76 13.23 43.20
C LEU A 282 48.37 12.58 43.36
N SER A 283 47.98 11.90 42.28
CA SER A 283 47.30 10.60 42.18
C SER A 283 46.21 10.22 43.20
N SER A 284 44.96 10.16 42.74
CA SER A 284 43.92 9.34 43.37
C SER A 284 44.00 7.89 42.89
N SER A 285 44.45 7.01 43.77
CA SER A 285 44.30 5.56 43.66
C SER A 285 42.98 5.09 44.26
N ILE A 286 42.50 4.00 43.67
CA ILE A 286 41.29 3.22 43.91
C ILE A 286 41.26 2.63 45.32
N GLU A 287 40.10 2.61 45.97
CA GLU A 287 39.73 1.56 46.92
C GLU A 287 38.31 1.07 46.66
N THR A 288 38.24 -0.19 46.23
CA THR A 288 37.09 -1.08 46.21
C THR A 288 36.71 -1.48 47.63
N THR A 289 35.44 -1.37 48.00
CA THR A 289 34.87 -2.10 49.14
C THR A 289 33.88 -3.15 48.64
N GLU A 290 34.21 -4.40 48.96
CA GLU A 290 33.39 -5.59 48.77
C GLU A 290 32.13 -5.54 49.65
N PHE A 291 30.98 -5.94 49.10
CA PHE A 291 29.89 -6.49 49.90
C PHE A 291 29.38 -7.77 49.26
N ASN A 292 29.45 -8.82 50.08
CA ASN A 292 29.13 -10.22 49.81
C ASN A 292 27.60 -10.42 49.83
N VAL A 293 27.05 -11.07 48.80
CA VAL A 293 25.64 -11.52 48.75
C VAL A 293 25.63 -13.03 48.58
N GLN A 294 25.15 -13.73 49.60
CA GLN A 294 24.76 -15.14 49.49
C GLN A 294 23.33 -15.25 48.95
N ASP A 295 23.16 -16.30 48.15
CA ASP A 295 21.92 -16.91 47.66
C ASP A 295 21.17 -16.20 46.51
N LEU A 296 21.36 -16.73 45.29
CA LEU A 296 20.32 -17.47 44.52
C LEU A 296 20.90 -17.97 43.17
N ASP A 297 20.54 -19.21 42.81
CA ASP A 297 21.04 -20.03 41.68
C ASP A 297 20.80 -19.47 40.25
N PRO A 298 21.56 -19.95 39.23
CA PRO A 298 21.65 -19.32 37.91
C PRO A 298 20.70 -19.92 36.86
N ILE A 299 20.11 -19.05 36.00
CA ILE A 299 19.59 -19.45 34.69
C ILE A 299 20.61 -19.06 33.61
N LYS A 300 21.14 -20.09 32.94
CA LYS A 300 22.00 -20.02 31.75
C LYS A 300 21.28 -19.32 30.59
N THR A 301 21.96 -18.45 29.87
CA THR A 301 21.86 -18.41 28.40
C THR A 301 23.19 -17.90 27.82
N GLU A 302 23.75 -18.69 26.91
CA GLU A 302 25.03 -18.51 26.23
C GLU A 302 25.02 -17.31 25.27
N MET A 303 26.07 -16.48 25.34
CA MET A 303 26.45 -15.58 24.25
C MET A 303 27.40 -16.32 23.31
N ASN A 304 26.98 -16.53 22.06
CA ASN A 304 27.88 -16.86 20.98
C ASN A 304 28.26 -15.59 20.21
N SER A 305 29.54 -15.23 20.33
CA SER A 305 30.29 -14.31 19.50
C SER A 305 30.44 -14.82 18.06
N LEU A 306 30.54 -13.92 17.06
CA LEU A 306 31.34 -14.05 15.82
C LEU A 306 31.30 -12.68 15.06
N PRO A 307 32.23 -12.39 14.13
CA PRO A 307 33.14 -11.25 14.28
C PRO A 307 32.98 -10.17 13.19
N ALA A 308 33.55 -8.99 13.48
CA ALA A 308 33.65 -7.87 12.55
C ALA A 308 34.58 -8.16 11.35
N LYS A 309 34.19 -7.68 10.17
CA LYS A 309 35.06 -7.54 8.98
C LYS A 309 35.07 -6.06 8.52
N PRO A 310 36.18 -5.57 7.95
CA PRO A 310 36.50 -4.15 7.88
C PRO A 310 35.87 -3.43 6.68
N LEU A 311 35.58 -2.14 6.87
CA LEU A 311 35.14 -1.20 5.82
C LEU A 311 36.23 -1.00 4.77
N GLN A 312 35.88 -1.21 3.49
CA GLN A 312 36.60 -0.68 2.35
C GLN A 312 35.88 0.56 1.82
N ASN A 313 36.66 1.63 1.65
CA ASN A 313 36.29 2.90 1.08
C ASN A 313 36.37 2.83 -0.46
N PRO A 314 35.40 3.39 -1.20
CA PRO A 314 35.70 4.05 -2.47
C PRO A 314 35.11 5.47 -2.42
N GLY A 315 35.89 6.53 -2.64
CA GLY A 315 36.55 6.81 -3.91
C GLY A 315 35.72 7.84 -4.68
N ILE A 316 36.07 9.11 -4.52
CA ILE A 316 35.52 10.27 -5.25
C ILE A 316 35.84 10.12 -6.75
N PRO A 317 34.92 10.53 -7.64
CA PRO A 317 35.35 11.32 -8.80
C PRO A 317 34.56 12.61 -9.00
N LYS A 318 35.32 13.59 -9.51
CA LYS A 318 34.95 14.97 -9.88
C LYS A 318 34.18 15.04 -11.21
N GLU A 319 33.33 16.05 -11.28
CA GLU A 319 32.99 16.97 -12.39
C GLU A 319 33.08 16.49 -13.86
N ALA A 320 31.97 16.67 -14.59
CA ALA A 320 31.97 17.18 -15.96
C ALA A 320 30.65 17.88 -16.31
N ASN A 321 30.78 18.88 -17.18
CA ASN A 321 29.90 19.99 -17.52
C ASN A 321 28.66 19.69 -18.39
N SER A 322 27.71 20.65 -18.30
CA SER A 322 26.91 21.29 -19.37
C SER A 322 25.88 20.46 -20.15
N SER A 323 24.60 20.85 -20.07
CA SER A 323 24.00 21.78 -21.05
C SER A 323 22.50 21.98 -20.75
N GLU A 324 22.12 23.23 -20.51
CA GLU A 324 20.75 23.70 -20.44
C GLU A 324 20.10 23.65 -21.83
N GLN A 325 18.88 23.12 -21.92
CA GLN A 325 17.92 23.51 -22.95
C GLN A 325 16.55 23.71 -22.32
N GLU A 326 16.17 24.98 -22.23
CA GLU A 326 14.83 25.46 -21.91
C GLU A 326 13.85 25.11 -23.04
N THR A 327 12.70 24.54 -22.69
CA THR A 327 11.51 24.58 -23.56
C THR A 327 10.36 25.26 -22.84
N LYS A 328 10.20 26.52 -23.24
CA LYS A 328 9.09 27.46 -23.16
C LYS A 328 7.70 26.80 -23.10
N ILE A 329 6.96 27.08 -22.03
CA ILE A 329 5.52 26.83 -21.91
C ILE A 329 4.81 28.10 -22.36
N ASP A 330 3.98 28.00 -23.40
CA ASP A 330 3.09 29.07 -23.83
C ASP A 330 1.69 28.83 -23.29
N VAL A 331 1.07 29.88 -22.77
CA VAL A 331 -0.22 29.89 -22.08
C VAL A 331 -1.11 30.88 -22.80
N SER A 332 -2.28 30.44 -23.30
CA SER A 332 -3.50 31.28 -23.38
C SER A 332 -4.74 30.51 -23.89
N PRO A 333 -5.97 31.03 -23.62
CA PRO A 333 -7.07 30.19 -23.14
C PRO A 333 -8.35 30.24 -24.00
N ALA A 334 -9.40 29.56 -23.48
CA ALA A 334 -10.85 29.74 -23.70
C ALA A 334 -11.53 28.93 -24.82
N ASN A 335 -12.47 28.03 -24.46
CA ASN A 335 -13.92 28.34 -24.50
C ASN A 335 -14.80 27.16 -24.02
N ALA A 336 -16.02 27.53 -23.62
CA ALA A 336 -17.04 26.83 -22.85
C ALA A 336 -17.77 25.68 -23.58
N PRO A 337 -18.65 24.90 -22.89
CA PRO A 337 -19.09 23.57 -23.33
C PRO A 337 -20.41 23.58 -24.12
N GLU A 338 -20.50 22.74 -25.15
CA GLU A 338 -21.76 22.38 -25.80
C GLU A 338 -22.48 21.26 -25.03
N GLN A 339 -23.72 21.55 -24.65
CA GLN A 339 -24.69 20.57 -24.13
C GLN A 339 -25.24 19.73 -25.29
N ILE A 340 -25.03 18.41 -25.24
CA ILE A 340 -25.73 17.46 -26.10
C ILE A 340 -26.81 16.76 -25.26
N GLN A 341 -28.06 16.94 -25.66
CA GLN A 341 -29.23 16.26 -25.12
C GLN A 341 -29.16 14.76 -25.42
N VAL A 342 -29.21 13.94 -24.38
CA VAL A 342 -29.39 12.49 -24.50
C VAL A 342 -30.89 12.22 -24.66
N GLN A 343 -31.32 11.91 -25.89
CA GLN A 343 -32.61 11.27 -26.14
C GLN A 343 -32.51 9.79 -25.79
N THR A 344 -33.28 9.38 -24.77
CA THR A 344 -33.55 7.98 -24.46
C THR A 344 -34.46 7.37 -25.52
N GLY A 345 -33.92 6.47 -26.34
CA GLY A 345 -34.69 5.59 -27.22
C GLY A 345 -34.11 4.19 -27.14
N ILE A 346 -34.71 3.33 -26.32
CA ILE A 346 -34.40 1.88 -26.31
C ILE A 346 -35.34 1.24 -27.33
N GLU A 347 -34.85 1.06 -28.56
CA GLU A 347 -35.49 0.20 -29.55
C GLU A 347 -34.78 -1.16 -29.53
N GLN A 348 -35.52 -2.20 -29.13
CA GLN A 348 -35.04 -3.58 -29.13
C GLN A 348 -34.82 -4.03 -30.57
N LYS A 349 -33.56 -4.35 -30.91
CA LYS A 349 -33.18 -4.89 -32.22
C LYS A 349 -33.20 -6.42 -32.16
N PRO A 350 -34.04 -7.14 -32.92
CA PRO A 350 -33.92 -8.58 -33.03
C PRO A 350 -32.75 -8.93 -33.96
N VAL A 351 -31.89 -9.82 -33.49
CA VAL A 351 -30.84 -10.46 -34.28
C VAL A 351 -31.52 -11.40 -35.28
N HIS A 352 -31.51 -11.03 -36.57
CA HIS A 352 -31.96 -11.90 -37.64
C HIS A 352 -30.83 -12.88 -38.02
N GLU A 353 -31.03 -14.17 -37.76
CA GLU A 353 -30.30 -15.26 -38.42
C GLU A 353 -30.56 -15.23 -39.94
N PRO A 354 -29.56 -15.50 -40.78
CA PRO A 354 -29.78 -15.71 -42.21
C PRO A 354 -30.53 -17.05 -42.41
N LYS A 355 -31.77 -16.96 -42.90
CA LYS A 355 -32.58 -18.11 -43.31
C LYS A 355 -32.02 -18.68 -44.62
N GLU A 356 -31.21 -19.73 -44.58
CA GLU A 356 -30.92 -20.49 -45.81
C GLU A 356 -32.11 -21.40 -46.16
N ARG A 357 -32.74 -21.06 -47.28
CA ARG A 357 -33.97 -21.66 -47.77
C ARG A 357 -33.64 -22.72 -48.83
N VAL A 358 -33.56 -23.99 -48.43
CA VAL A 358 -33.43 -25.09 -49.41
C VAL A 358 -34.82 -25.58 -49.82
N VAL A 359 -35.27 -25.16 -51.01
CA VAL A 359 -36.49 -25.69 -51.65
C VAL A 359 -36.10 -26.79 -52.64
N LEU A 360 -36.26 -28.06 -52.26
CA LEU A 360 -36.11 -29.16 -53.20
C LEU A 360 -37.41 -29.35 -54.00
N SER A 361 -37.41 -28.91 -55.27
CA SER A 361 -38.48 -29.20 -56.23
C SER A 361 -38.05 -30.32 -57.20
N ARG A 362 -38.95 -31.28 -57.44
CA ARG A 362 -38.69 -32.38 -58.39
C ARG A 362 -38.79 -31.87 -59.82
N LYS A 363 -37.69 -31.89 -60.58
CA LYS A 363 -37.74 -32.03 -62.05
C LYS A 363 -37.39 -33.48 -62.41
N ALA A 364 -38.41 -34.20 -62.88
CA ALA A 364 -38.24 -35.52 -63.46
C ALA A 364 -37.53 -35.41 -64.81
N ARG A 365 -36.48 -36.21 -65.03
CA ARG A 365 -36.02 -36.58 -66.37
C ARG A 365 -35.72 -38.07 -66.37
N ARG A 366 -36.53 -38.82 -67.13
CA ARG A 366 -36.26 -40.22 -67.50
C ARG A 366 -34.95 -40.28 -68.27
N MET A 367 -34.11 -41.27 -68.00
CA MET A 367 -33.40 -42.00 -69.05
C MET A 367 -32.96 -43.40 -68.59
N ALA A 368 -33.21 -44.33 -69.52
CA ALA A 368 -32.93 -45.76 -69.68
C ALA A 368 -32.12 -46.57 -68.65
N ALA A 369 -32.61 -47.80 -68.43
CA ALA A 369 -31.86 -48.95 -67.92
C ALA A 369 -30.81 -49.44 -68.93
N PRO A 370 -29.84 -50.25 -68.46
CA PRO A 370 -29.45 -51.43 -69.23
C PRO A 370 -29.56 -52.74 -68.43
N ASP A 371 -29.55 -53.80 -69.22
CA ASP A 371 -30.01 -55.17 -69.02
C ASP A 371 -29.36 -56.01 -67.92
N ARG A 372 -30.13 -57.05 -67.57
CA ARG A 372 -29.70 -58.28 -66.88
C ARG A 372 -28.56 -58.98 -67.63
N PHE A 373 -27.59 -59.52 -66.89
CA PHE A 373 -27.06 -60.86 -67.17
C PHE A 373 -26.79 -61.60 -65.86
N ALA A 374 -27.15 -62.89 -65.89
CA ALA A 374 -27.08 -63.86 -64.80
C ALA A 374 -25.73 -64.58 -64.77
N SER A 375 -25.34 -65.09 -63.59
CA SER A 375 -24.62 -66.35 -63.32
C SER A 375 -24.20 -66.34 -61.84
N LYS A 376 -24.87 -67.03 -60.91
CA LYS A 376 -24.69 -68.44 -60.49
C LYS A 376 -23.26 -68.90 -60.24
N ASN A 377 -23.14 -69.57 -59.08
CA ASN A 377 -22.11 -70.51 -58.59
C ASN A 377 -20.80 -69.86 -58.12
N SER A 378 -20.25 -70.19 -56.95
CA SER A 378 -20.54 -71.20 -55.92
C SER A 378 -19.97 -70.75 -54.58
#